data_AF-A0A7X8HB95-F1
#
_entry.id   AF-A0A7X8HB95-F1
#
_cell.length_a   1.000
_cell.length_b   1.000
_cell.length_c   1.000
_cell.angle_alpha   90.00
_cell.angle_beta   90.00
_cell.angle_gamma   90.00
#
_symmetry.space_group_name_H-M   'P 1'
#
loop_
_entity.id
_entity.type
_entity.pdbx_description
1 polymer ?
#
loop_
_entity_poly.entity_id
_entity_poly.type
_entity_poly.pdbx_seq_one_letter_code
_entity_poly.pdbx_strand_id
1 'polypeptide(L)'
;MKKIVTFSISILIVLSINAQNEKLFEYKKSKLGTYSVSPINKGAFRTDEIINEQAIIIDQEYTNSLFNEITQNVFSINKIEKIHPNSIVMLFFNRSGKILYCQFAIDSTDLNVITEEELGSIYNKFMTIKIDTSKINISYGNNLPNADIQDIAMLVGSLLPNKYLIKSRHTRIK
;
A
#
# COMPACT_ATOMS: atom_id res chain seq x y z
N MET A 1 -28.60 37.75 -15.18
CA MET A 1 -28.59 37.24 -13.78
C MET A 1 -28.49 35.71 -13.68
N LYS A 2 -29.21 34.90 -14.49
CA LYS A 2 -29.13 33.42 -14.44
C LYS A 2 -27.70 32.85 -14.55
N LYS A 3 -26.84 33.37 -15.44
CA LYS A 3 -25.47 32.87 -15.65
C LYS A 3 -24.52 33.04 -14.44
N ILE A 4 -24.72 34.08 -13.63
CA ILE A 4 -23.88 34.34 -12.44
C ILE A 4 -24.24 33.36 -11.33
N VAL A 5 -25.54 33.08 -11.14
CA VAL A 5 -26.02 32.11 -10.15
C VAL A 5 -25.52 30.70 -10.47
N THR A 6 -25.52 30.30 -11.75
CA THR A 6 -25.02 28.96 -12.16
C THR A 6 -23.52 28.82 -11.92
N PHE A 7 -22.73 29.88 -12.14
CA PHE A 7 -21.29 29.87 -11.94
C PHE A 7 -20.92 29.75 -10.45
N SER A 8 -21.61 30.48 -9.57
CA SER A 8 -21.39 30.42 -8.12
C SER A 8 -21.75 29.06 -7.52
N ILE A 9 -22.82 28.41 -8.00
CA ILE A 9 -23.21 27.06 -7.57
C ILE A 9 -22.15 26.03 -7.97
N SER A 10 -21.59 26.16 -9.17
CA SER A 10 -20.55 25.23 -9.66
C SER A 10 -19.27 25.30 -8.82
N ILE A 11 -18.85 26.51 -8.42
CA ILE A 11 -17.70 26.72 -7.54
C ILE A 11 -17.96 26.14 -6.14
N LEU A 12 -19.15 26.37 -5.59
CA LEU A 12 -19.55 25.82 -4.30
C LEU A 12 -19.55 24.29 -4.31
N ILE A 13 -20.05 23.65 -5.37
CA ILE A 13 -20.03 22.18 -5.50
C ILE A 13 -18.58 21.65 -5.55
N VAL A 14 -17.69 22.28 -6.32
CA VAL A 14 -16.27 21.88 -6.38
C VAL A 14 -15.58 22.05 -5.02
N LEU A 15 -15.86 23.14 -4.29
CA LEU A 15 -15.33 23.38 -2.96
C LEU A 15 -15.89 22.38 -1.93
N SER A 16 -17.17 22.02 -2.02
CA SER A 16 -17.79 21.02 -1.15
C SER A 16 -17.27 19.61 -1.41
N ILE A 17 -16.97 19.25 -2.66
CA ILE A 17 -16.33 17.97 -3.01
C ILE A 17 -14.89 17.92 -2.47
N ASN A 18 -14.12 19.00 -2.64
CA ASN A 18 -12.74 19.06 -2.12
C ASN A 18 -12.68 19.09 -0.57
N ALA A 19 -13.68 19.66 0.10
CA ALA A 19 -13.75 19.72 1.56
C ALA A 19 -14.27 18.42 2.22
N GLN A 20 -14.84 17.50 1.43
CA GLN A 20 -15.34 16.19 1.89
C GLN A 20 -14.34 15.05 1.77
N ASN A 21 -13.11 15.30 1.30
CA ASN A 21 -12.06 14.28 1.34
C ASN A 21 -11.56 14.11 2.79
N GLU A 22 -12.32 13.33 3.57
CA GLU A 22 -11.83 12.79 4.82
C GLU A 22 -10.51 12.07 4.56
N LYS A 23 -9.49 12.46 5.32
CA LYS A 23 -8.17 11.84 5.26
C LYS A 23 -8.33 10.35 5.54
N LEU A 24 -7.92 9.51 4.59
CA LEU A 24 -8.00 8.06 4.66
C LEU A 24 -6.81 7.47 5.42
N PHE A 25 -5.64 8.13 5.34
CA PHE A 25 -4.40 7.62 5.89
C PHE A 25 -3.68 8.61 6.82
N GLU A 26 -3.06 8.08 7.88
CA GLU A 26 -2.10 8.78 8.71
C GLU A 26 -0.71 8.67 8.09
N TYR A 27 0.07 9.75 8.13
CA TYR A 27 1.42 9.81 7.59
C TYR A 27 2.40 10.09 8.73
N LYS A 28 3.35 9.19 8.95
CA LYS A 28 4.42 9.34 9.95
C LYS A 28 5.78 9.31 9.28
N LYS A 29 6.52 10.41 9.38
CA LYS A 29 7.86 10.53 8.78
C LYS A 29 8.86 9.66 9.54
N SER A 30 9.59 8.82 8.81
CA SER A 30 10.71 8.04 9.32
C SER A 30 12.00 8.88 9.32
N LYS A 31 12.99 8.47 10.12
CA LYS A 31 14.33 9.08 10.10
C LYS A 31 15.09 8.82 8.78
N LEU A 32 14.62 7.86 7.97
CA LEU A 32 15.27 7.41 6.73
C LEU A 32 14.71 8.09 5.47
N GLY A 33 13.94 9.17 5.61
CA GLY A 33 13.39 9.91 4.47
C GLY A 33 12.18 9.24 3.80
N THR A 34 11.57 8.25 4.45
CA THR A 34 10.32 7.63 4.04
C THR A 34 9.17 8.03 4.97
N TYR A 35 7.93 7.83 4.54
CA TYR A 35 6.73 8.05 5.33
C TYR A 35 6.03 6.70 5.51
N SER A 36 5.78 6.32 6.76
CA SER A 36 4.84 5.25 7.06
C SER A 36 3.43 5.79 6.84
N VAL A 37 2.65 5.12 6.00
CA VAL A 37 1.30 5.52 5.62
C VAL A 37 0.33 4.39 5.97
N SER A 38 -0.60 4.67 6.88
CA SER A 38 -1.45 3.69 7.56
C SER A 38 -2.90 4.15 7.57
N PRO A 39 -3.90 3.29 7.34
CA PRO A 39 -5.31 3.70 7.34
C PRO A 39 -5.75 4.27 8.71
N ILE A 40 -6.50 5.37 8.74
CA ILE A 40 -6.91 6.07 9.97
C ILE A 40 -8.01 5.30 10.74
N ASN A 41 -8.90 4.61 10.03
CA ASN A 41 -10.11 4.02 10.61
C ASN A 41 -10.42 2.63 10.03
N LYS A 42 -9.71 1.59 10.49
CA LYS A 42 -10.19 0.21 10.54
C LYS A 42 -9.51 -0.44 11.75
N GLY A 43 -10.30 -1.11 12.61
CA GLY A 43 -9.95 -1.58 13.96
C GLY A 43 -8.46 -1.79 14.20
N ALA A 44 -7.91 -1.09 15.19
CA ALA A 44 -6.49 -0.94 15.45
C ALA A 44 -5.75 -2.28 15.40
N PHE A 45 -5.17 -2.59 14.24
CA PHE A 45 -4.20 -3.65 14.12
C PHE A 45 -2.88 -3.08 14.61
N ARG A 46 -2.55 -3.44 15.85
CA ARG A 46 -1.36 -2.98 16.56
C ARG A 46 -0.15 -3.75 16.07
N THR A 47 0.64 -3.11 15.20
CA THR A 47 1.88 -3.69 14.65
C THR A 47 2.95 -3.95 15.72
N ASP A 48 2.80 -3.35 16.91
CA ASP A 48 3.62 -3.56 18.10
C ASP A 48 3.39 -4.91 18.79
N GLU A 49 2.29 -5.61 18.47
CA GLU A 49 1.93 -6.90 19.06
C GLU A 49 2.23 -8.10 18.14
N ILE A 50 2.75 -7.84 16.93
CA ILE A 50 3.07 -8.89 15.95
C ILE A 50 4.49 -9.40 16.20
N ILE A 51 4.59 -10.66 16.58
CA ILE A 51 5.85 -11.40 16.50
C ILE A 51 6.16 -11.55 15.01
N ASN A 52 7.17 -10.78 14.56
CA ASN A 52 7.50 -10.60 13.14
C ASN A 52 8.05 -11.87 12.50
N GLU A 53 7.17 -12.75 12.06
CA GLU A 53 7.56 -13.82 11.16
C GLU A 53 7.45 -13.32 9.73
N GLN A 54 8.61 -13.05 9.13
CA GLN A 54 8.67 -12.70 7.72
C GLN A 54 8.32 -13.93 6.90
N ALA A 55 7.32 -13.81 6.03
CA ALA A 55 7.07 -14.85 5.04
C ALA A 55 8.30 -14.96 4.12
N ILE A 56 8.87 -16.15 4.02
CA ILE A 56 9.90 -16.46 3.05
C ILE A 56 9.20 -16.74 1.73
N ILE A 57 9.47 -15.93 0.71
CA ILE A 57 8.87 -16.10 -0.62
C ILE A 57 9.43 -17.37 -1.25
N ILE A 58 8.57 -18.35 -1.59
CA ILE A 58 8.97 -19.55 -2.36
C ILE A 58 8.79 -19.27 -3.85
N ASP A 59 7.67 -18.64 -4.22
CA ASP A 59 7.31 -18.32 -5.59
C ASP A 59 7.38 -16.81 -5.83
N GLN A 60 8.52 -16.38 -6.38
CA GLN A 60 8.76 -14.98 -6.70
C GLN A 60 7.86 -14.49 -7.85
N GLU A 61 7.46 -15.36 -8.78
CA GLU A 61 6.58 -14.99 -9.90
C GLU A 61 5.16 -14.71 -9.42
N TYR A 62 4.65 -15.52 -8.49
CA TYR A 62 3.37 -15.31 -7.84
C TYR A 62 3.32 -13.94 -7.15
N THR A 63 4.30 -13.67 -6.27
CA THR A 63 4.34 -12.41 -5.51
C THR A 63 4.54 -11.21 -6.43
N ASN A 64 5.43 -11.30 -7.43
CA ASN A 64 5.59 -10.25 -8.43
C ASN A 64 4.28 -9.97 -9.19
N SER A 65 3.58 -11.01 -9.64
CA SER A 65 2.33 -10.87 -10.38
C SER A 65 1.27 -10.19 -9.52
N LEU A 66 1.15 -10.59 -8.24
CA LEU A 66 0.22 -10.01 -7.28
C LEU A 66 0.39 -8.48 -7.14
N PHE A 67 1.62 -8.03 -6.89
CA PHE A 67 1.90 -6.60 -6.73
C PHE A 67 1.80 -5.84 -8.07
N ASN A 68 2.29 -6.44 -9.16
CA ASN A 68 2.28 -5.82 -10.49
C ASN A 68 0.86 -5.60 -11.01
N GLU A 69 -0.03 -6.57 -10.84
CA GLU A 69 -1.41 -6.49 -11.30
C GLU A 69 -2.17 -5.36 -10.59
N ILE A 70 -2.05 -5.29 -9.26
CA ILE A 70 -2.74 -4.26 -8.47
C ILE A 70 -2.21 -2.87 -8.81
N THR A 71 -0.89 -2.70 -8.86
CA THR A 71 -0.27 -1.39 -9.13
C THR A 71 -0.49 -0.90 -10.57
N GLN A 72 -0.43 -1.78 -11.58
CA GLN A 72 -0.69 -1.40 -12.97
C GLN A 72 -2.16 -1.07 -13.25
N ASN A 73 -3.09 -1.62 -12.45
CA ASN A 73 -4.50 -1.27 -12.54
C ASN A 73 -4.84 0.10 -11.92
N VAL A 74 -3.94 0.67 -11.12
CA VAL A 74 -4.15 1.96 -10.44
C VAL A 74 -3.32 3.06 -11.08
N PHE A 75 -2.04 2.80 -11.38
CA PHE A 75 -1.14 3.79 -11.93
C PHE A 75 -1.12 3.80 -13.45
N SER A 76 -1.26 4.98 -14.04
CA SER A 76 -0.94 5.17 -15.46
C SER A 76 0.55 4.88 -15.73
N ILE A 77 0.87 4.47 -16.97
CA ILE A 77 2.26 4.18 -17.39
C ILE A 77 3.19 5.37 -17.12
N ASN A 78 2.77 6.59 -17.42
CA ASN A 78 3.61 7.78 -17.20
C ASN A 78 3.86 8.08 -15.73
N LYS A 79 2.95 7.70 -14.84
CA LYS A 79 3.12 7.86 -13.39
C LYS A 79 4.00 6.75 -12.83
N ILE A 80 3.76 5.50 -13.24
CA ILE A 80 4.45 4.33 -12.69
C ILE A 80 5.97 4.41 -12.88
N GLU A 81 6.45 4.97 -14.00
CA GLU A 81 7.89 5.15 -14.25
C GLU A 81 8.57 6.18 -13.33
N LYS A 82 7.79 7.02 -12.63
CA LYS A 82 8.30 8.05 -11.73
C LYS A 82 8.39 7.60 -10.28
N ILE A 83 7.62 6.56 -9.91
CA ILE A 83 7.57 6.04 -8.55
C ILE A 83 8.96 5.57 -8.10
N HIS A 84 9.36 5.96 -6.90
CA HIS A 84 10.60 5.56 -6.30
C HIS A 84 10.58 4.06 -5.93
N PRO A 85 11.66 3.29 -6.19
CA PRO A 85 11.75 1.86 -5.82
C PRO A 85 11.54 1.58 -4.33
N ASN A 86 11.82 2.56 -3.47
CA ASN A 86 11.65 2.47 -2.02
C ASN A 86 10.20 2.67 -1.55
N SER A 87 9.30 3.06 -2.45
CA SER A 87 7.88 3.09 -2.17
C SER A 87 7.32 1.67 -2.26
N ILE A 88 6.90 1.15 -1.11
CA ILE A 88 6.52 -0.25 -0.92
C ILE A 88 5.18 -0.36 -0.20
N VAL A 89 4.53 -1.51 -0.39
CA VAL A 89 3.37 -1.97 0.36
C VAL A 89 3.76 -3.15 1.24
N MET A 90 3.23 -3.18 2.46
CA MET A 90 3.41 -4.25 3.43
C MET A 90 2.04 -4.83 3.78
N LEU A 91 1.89 -6.13 3.57
CA LEU A 91 0.66 -6.87 3.80
C LEU A 91 0.86 -7.80 4.99
N PHE A 92 -0.04 -7.73 5.96
CA PHE A 92 -0.06 -8.61 7.12
C PHE A 92 -1.27 -9.53 6.99
N PHE A 93 -1.02 -10.84 7.00
CA PHE A 93 -2.04 -11.83 6.72
C PHE A 93 -1.89 -13.05 7.63
N ASN A 94 -3.00 -13.74 7.88
CA ASN A 94 -3.00 -14.92 8.74
C ASN A 94 -2.67 -16.21 7.96
N ARG A 95 -2.56 -17.35 8.66
CA ARG A 95 -2.37 -18.69 8.06
C ARG A 95 -3.34 -19.06 6.95
N SER A 96 -4.57 -18.52 6.98
CA SER A 96 -5.54 -18.75 5.92
C SER A 96 -5.28 -17.91 4.66
N GLY A 97 -4.31 -16.99 4.67
CA GLY A 97 -4.05 -16.06 3.58
C GLY A 97 -4.93 -14.80 3.61
N LYS A 98 -5.80 -14.63 4.62
CA LYS A 98 -6.63 -13.44 4.75
C LYS A 98 -5.75 -12.26 5.16
N ILE A 99 -5.76 -11.19 4.36
CA ILE A 99 -5.08 -9.94 4.69
C ILE A 99 -5.86 -9.25 5.82
N LEU A 100 -5.17 -9.04 6.94
CA LEU A 100 -5.70 -8.38 8.13
C LEU A 100 -5.37 -6.90 8.12
N TYR A 101 -4.20 -6.55 7.57
CA TYR A 101 -3.72 -5.18 7.54
C TYR A 101 -2.84 -4.91 6.32
N CYS A 102 -2.90 -3.68 5.82
CA CYS A 102 -2.10 -3.19 4.72
C CYS A 102 -1.60 -1.79 5.09
N GLN A 103 -0.30 -1.59 4.97
CA GLN A 103 0.35 -0.29 5.17
C GLN A 103 1.34 -0.03 4.05
N PHE A 104 1.75 1.23 3.89
CA PHE A 104 2.73 1.63 2.91
C PHE A 104 3.94 2.27 3.59
N ALA A 105 5.11 2.11 2.98
CA ALA A 105 6.22 3.03 3.20
C ALA A 105 6.44 3.79 1.90
N ILE A 106 6.23 5.10 1.91
CA ILE A 106 6.30 5.96 0.73
C ILE A 106 7.58 6.79 0.80
N ASP A 107 8.38 6.77 -0.25
CA ASP A 107 9.54 7.63 -0.35
C ASP A 107 9.12 9.11 -0.34
N SER A 108 9.89 9.98 0.31
CA SER A 108 9.56 11.42 0.38
C SER A 108 9.39 12.07 -1.01
N THR A 109 10.08 11.56 -2.03
CA THR A 109 9.97 12.05 -3.41
C THR A 109 8.63 11.71 -4.07
N ASP A 110 7.92 10.69 -3.56
CA ASP A 110 6.65 10.20 -4.12
C ASP A 110 5.42 10.81 -3.45
N LEU A 111 5.55 11.59 -2.38
CA LEU A 111 4.40 12.19 -1.66
C LEU A 111 3.50 13.06 -2.54
N ASN A 112 4.07 13.69 -3.58
CA ASN A 112 3.32 14.49 -4.55
C ASN A 112 3.05 13.72 -5.85
N VAL A 113 3.55 12.50 -5.97
CA VAL A 113 3.39 11.63 -7.15
C VAL A 113 2.20 10.70 -6.96
N ILE A 114 2.08 10.10 -5.77
CA ILE A 114 1.03 9.14 -5.43
C ILE A 114 -0.06 9.87 -4.64
N THR A 115 -1.30 9.84 -5.12
CA THR A 115 -2.41 10.50 -4.43
C THR A 115 -3.02 9.61 -3.34
N GLU A 116 -3.73 10.24 -2.40
CA GLU A 116 -4.44 9.51 -1.35
C GLU A 116 -5.54 8.59 -1.91
N GLU A 117 -6.21 9.00 -2.98
CA GLU A 117 -7.19 8.18 -3.71
C GLU A 117 -6.54 6.91 -4.31
N GLU A 118 -5.35 7.04 -4.90
CA GLU A 118 -4.62 5.91 -5.47
C GLU A 118 -4.18 4.93 -4.38
N LEU A 119 -3.66 5.44 -3.25
CA LEU A 119 -3.35 4.60 -2.08
C LEU A 119 -4.61 3.90 -1.54
N GLY A 120 -5.74 4.61 -1.50
CA GLY A 120 -7.04 4.06 -1.12
C GLY A 120 -7.49 2.93 -2.04
N SER A 121 -7.35 3.11 -3.35
CA SER A 121 -7.68 2.10 -4.36
C SER A 121 -6.80 0.85 -4.23
N ILE A 122 -5.49 1.03 -4.06
CA ILE A 122 -4.54 -0.07 -3.84
C ILE A 122 -4.86 -0.81 -2.55
N TYR A 123 -5.05 -0.08 -1.45
CA TYR A 123 -5.43 -0.64 -0.15
C TYR A 123 -6.70 -1.49 -0.26
N ASN A 124 -7.76 -0.95 -0.85
CA ASN A 124 -9.03 -1.66 -1.00
C ASN A 124 -8.89 -2.93 -1.85
N LYS A 125 -8.11 -2.88 -2.95
CA LYS A 125 -7.83 -4.07 -3.77
C LYS A 125 -7.07 -5.14 -2.99
N PHE A 126 -6.07 -4.77 -2.18
CA PHE A 126 -5.39 -5.76 -1.35
C PHE A 126 -6.31 -6.34 -0.27
N MET A 127 -7.10 -5.52 0.40
CA MET A 127 -7.99 -6.02 1.47
C MET A 127 -9.08 -7.00 0.98
N THR A 128 -9.32 -7.10 -0.33
CA THR A 128 -10.29 -8.06 -0.91
C THR A 128 -9.66 -9.34 -1.46
N ILE A 129 -8.33 -9.43 -1.57
CA ILE A 129 -7.65 -10.65 -2.02
C ILE A 129 -7.33 -11.59 -0.86
N LYS A 130 -7.07 -12.85 -1.23
CA LYS A 130 -6.54 -13.89 -0.34
C LYS A 130 -5.17 -14.31 -0.85
N ILE A 131 -4.16 -14.24 0.01
CA ILE A 131 -2.81 -14.73 -0.30
C ILE A 131 -2.85 -16.25 -0.42
N ASP A 132 -2.26 -16.79 -1.48
CA ASP A 132 -2.05 -18.22 -1.63
C ASP A 132 -0.86 -18.63 -0.78
N THR A 133 -1.14 -19.15 0.42
CA THR A 133 -0.11 -19.54 1.38
C THR A 133 0.67 -20.78 0.95
N SER A 134 0.28 -21.49 -0.11
CA SER A 134 1.10 -22.56 -0.71
C SER A 134 2.30 -22.03 -1.50
N LYS A 135 2.29 -20.73 -1.85
CA LYS A 135 3.31 -20.05 -2.66
C LYS A 135 4.38 -19.34 -1.82
N ILE A 136 4.27 -19.42 -0.50
CA ILE A 136 5.14 -18.76 0.46
C ILE A 136 5.42 -19.72 1.63
N ASN A 137 6.64 -19.72 2.14
CA ASN A 137 7.02 -20.49 3.30
C ASN A 137 6.94 -19.56 4.50
N ILE A 138 6.15 -19.94 5.50
CA ILE A 138 6.04 -19.16 6.71
C ILE A 138 6.48 -20.07 7.84
N SER A 139 7.64 -19.75 8.40
CA SER A 139 8.10 -20.42 9.62
C SER A 139 7.32 -19.82 10.78
N TYR A 140 6.17 -20.42 11.07
CA TYR A 140 5.45 -20.09 12.30
C TYR A 140 6.23 -20.59 13.50
N GLY A 141 6.68 -19.68 14.36
CA GLY A 141 7.49 -19.95 15.53
C GLY A 141 6.79 -20.95 16.41
N ASN A 142 7.43 -22.09 16.63
CA ASN A 142 6.92 -23.09 17.55
C ASN A 142 7.00 -22.51 18.97
N ASN A 143 5.83 -22.31 19.60
CA ASN A 143 5.59 -22.04 21.03
C ASN A 143 5.26 -20.60 21.41
N LEU A 144 3.97 -20.27 21.46
CA LEU A 144 3.43 -19.43 22.53
C LEU A 144 1.95 -19.82 22.83
N PRO A 145 1.43 -19.62 24.05
CA PRO A 145 0.21 -20.29 24.55
C PRO A 145 -1.12 -19.64 24.12
N ASN A 146 -1.11 -18.57 23.31
CA ASN A 146 -2.29 -17.77 22.99
C ASN A 146 -2.47 -17.69 21.48
N ALA A 147 -3.14 -18.71 20.93
CA ALA A 147 -3.27 -18.99 19.50
C ALA A 147 -4.05 -17.94 18.66
N ASP A 148 -4.58 -16.88 19.28
CA ASP A 148 -5.40 -15.90 18.56
C ASP A 148 -4.61 -14.69 18.00
N ILE A 149 -3.36 -14.45 18.45
CA ILE A 149 -2.56 -13.27 18.06
C ILE A 149 -1.28 -13.66 17.26
N GLN A 150 -0.93 -14.94 17.18
CA GLN A 150 0.45 -15.37 16.89
C GLN A 150 0.71 -15.95 15.48
N ASP A 151 -0.26 -15.86 14.56
CA ASP A 151 -0.18 -16.51 13.24
C ASP A 151 -0.16 -15.51 12.08
N ILE A 152 0.57 -14.40 12.24
CA ILE A 152 0.56 -13.28 11.32
C ILE A 152 1.90 -13.20 10.61
N ALA A 153 1.87 -13.31 9.29
CA ALA A 153 3.04 -13.15 8.45
C ALA A 153 2.99 -11.82 7.71
N MET A 154 4.18 -11.29 7.43
CA MET A 154 4.33 -10.09 6.60
C MET A 154 4.86 -10.45 5.21
N LEU A 155 4.20 -9.91 4.18
CA LEU A 155 4.66 -9.92 2.79
C LEU A 155 4.89 -8.49 2.32
N VAL A 156 6.05 -8.22 1.75
CA VAL A 156 6.45 -6.89 1.27
C VAL A 156 6.57 -6.89 -0.25
N GLY A 157 6.04 -5.85 -0.90
CA GLY A 157 6.11 -5.67 -2.34
C GLY A 157 6.37 -4.22 -2.73
N SER A 158 6.97 -4.01 -3.90
CA SER A 158 7.18 -2.66 -4.43
C SER A 158 5.90 -2.10 -5.05
N LEU A 159 5.68 -0.79 -4.89
CA LEU A 159 4.68 -0.04 -5.66
C LEU A 159 5.13 0.22 -7.11
N LEU A 160 6.42 -0.01 -7.41
CA LEU A 160 7.00 0.05 -8.74
C LEU A 160 7.14 -1.38 -9.30
N PRO A 161 6.38 -1.76 -10.36
CA PRO A 161 6.50 -3.09 -10.95
C PRO A 161 7.91 -3.42 -11.40
N ASN A 162 8.29 -4.70 -11.27
CA ASN A 162 9.67 -5.15 -11.53
C ASN A 162 10.19 -4.79 -12.92
N LYS A 163 9.33 -4.79 -13.95
CA LYS A 163 9.72 -4.40 -15.31
C LYS A 163 10.25 -2.97 -15.41
N TYR A 164 9.87 -2.09 -14.48
CA TYR A 164 10.32 -0.70 -14.40
C TYR A 164 11.47 -0.49 -13.40
N LEU A 165 11.73 -1.42 -12.47
CA LEU A 165 12.85 -1.36 -11.53
C LEU A 165 14.21 -1.36 -12.24
N ILE A 166 14.34 -2.12 -13.33
CA ILE A 166 15.59 -2.21 -14.09
C ILE A 166 15.89 -0.88 -14.79
N LYS A 167 14.86 -0.18 -15.26
CA LYS A 167 14.98 1.11 -15.96
C LYS A 167 15.34 2.26 -15.01
N SER A 168 14.81 2.26 -13.78
CA SER A 168 15.05 3.32 -12.79
C SER A 168 16.47 3.30 -12.19
N ARG A 169 17.13 2.12 -12.15
CA ARG A 169 18.54 2.01 -11.73
C ARG A 169 19.52 2.60 -12.75
N HIS A 170 19.18 2.60 -14.04
CA HIS A 170 20.06 3.10 -15.10
C HIS A 170 19.92 4.60 -15.37
N THR A 171 18.80 5.22 -14.99
CA THR A 171 18.58 6.68 -15.20
C THR A 171 19.03 7.54 -14.03
N ARG A 172 19.31 6.96 -12.86
CA ARG A 172 19.65 7.69 -11.62
C ARG A 172 21.13 7.68 -11.24
N ILE A 173 21.99 7.08 -12.07
CA ILE A 173 23.44 7.27 -12.00
C ILE A 173 23.79 8.42 -12.95
N LYS A 174 23.70 9.66 -12.46
CA LYS A 174 24.31 10.84 -13.05
C LYS A 174 24.79 11.76 -11.93
#